data_AF-A0A820UPP8-F1
#
_entry.id   AF-A0A820UPP8-F1
#
_cell.length_a   1.000
_cell.length_b   1.000
_cell.length_c   1.000
_cell.angle_alpha   90.00
_cell.angle_beta   90.00
_cell.angle_gamma   90.00
#
_symmetry.space_group_name_H-M   'P 1'
#
loop_
_entity.id
_entity.type
_entity.pdbx_description
1 polymer ?
#
loop_
_entity_poly.entity_id
_entity_poly.type
_entity_poly.pdbx_seq_one_letter_code
_entity_poly.pdbx_strand_id
1 'polypeptide(L)'
;MTALARQRWRMLGEILLSKNLRSSCDHEDISVMRFKTFGLYVRSSLPSNDHDDGTWCKIEFPSFEDNQSNILSLDIRLCSTKIDYADLIGFNNTGNTCIWPSEEVLAFYCLKEKEIFENKSVCELGGGMTCLAGLSLARSISLKELVATDGNEKSIANLNAILRAKNNEHNWLCSIESRVLIWTRQLNDPLLKERFDFIISADW
;
A
#
# COMPACT_ATOMS: atom_id res chain seq x y z
N MET A 1 -30.72 3.85 -17.14
CA MET A 1 -29.78 3.62 -16.02
C MET A 1 -29.39 2.14 -16.02
N THR A 2 -28.11 1.79 -16.10
CA THR A 2 -27.66 0.39 -16.18
C THR A 2 -27.90 -0.34 -14.85
N ALA A 3 -27.99 -1.68 -14.88
CA ALA A 3 -28.13 -2.49 -13.66
C ALA A 3 -26.99 -2.21 -12.66
N LEU A 4 -25.77 -2.09 -13.17
CA LEU A 4 -24.58 -1.74 -12.40
C LEU A 4 -24.68 -0.34 -11.75
N ALA A 5 -25.16 0.66 -12.49
CA ALA A 5 -25.36 1.99 -11.92
C ALA A 5 -26.38 1.97 -10.78
N ARG A 6 -27.49 1.22 -10.93
CA ARG A 6 -28.49 1.07 -9.84
C ARG A 6 -27.92 0.40 -8.61
N GLN A 7 -27.06 -0.60 -8.76
CA GLN A 7 -26.40 -1.28 -7.65
C GLN A 7 -25.47 -0.33 -6.89
N ARG A 8 -24.71 0.52 -7.60
CA ARG A 8 -23.87 1.58 -7.01
C ARG A 8 -24.69 2.62 -6.26
N TRP A 9 -25.77 3.12 -6.85
CA TRP A 9 -26.67 4.07 -6.20
C TRP A 9 -27.33 3.49 -4.95
N ARG A 10 -27.67 2.20 -4.97
CA ARG A 10 -28.19 1.49 -3.80
C ARG A 10 -27.14 1.40 -2.69
N MET A 11 -25.91 1.01 -3.03
CA MET A 11 -24.79 0.97 -2.06
C MET A 11 -24.56 2.35 -1.42
N LEU A 12 -24.50 3.41 -2.22
CA LEU A 12 -24.36 4.78 -1.72
C LEU A 12 -25.53 5.17 -0.80
N GLY A 13 -26.77 4.87 -1.19
CA GLY A 13 -27.96 5.16 -0.38
C GLY A 13 -27.96 4.41 0.95
N GLU A 14 -27.48 3.16 0.98
CA GLU A 14 -27.38 2.38 2.21
C GLU A 14 -26.30 2.93 3.16
N ILE A 15 -25.16 3.40 2.63
CA ILE A 15 -24.09 4.08 3.40
C ILE A 15 -24.59 5.40 3.99
N LEU A 16 -25.24 6.24 3.17
CA LEU A 16 -25.77 7.54 3.61
C LEU A 16 -26.84 7.42 4.69
N LEU A 17 -27.58 6.30 4.71
CA LEU A 17 -28.60 6.03 5.72
C LEU A 17 -28.04 5.37 6.98
N SER A 18 -26.71 5.24 7.12
CA SER A 18 -26.01 4.69 8.30
C SER A 18 -26.54 3.33 8.78
N LYS A 19 -27.11 2.55 7.86
CA LYS A 19 -27.44 1.15 8.15
C LYS A 19 -26.09 0.44 8.24
N ASN A 20 -25.71 0.03 9.45
CA ASN A 20 -24.47 -0.71 9.74
C ASN A 20 -24.29 -1.87 8.74
N LEU A 21 -23.60 -1.60 7.64
CA LEU A 21 -23.30 -2.60 6.63
C LEU A 21 -22.07 -3.34 7.14
N ARG A 22 -22.28 -4.54 7.66
CA ARG A 22 -21.27 -5.58 7.51
C ARG A 22 -21.20 -5.83 6.01
N SER A 23 -20.21 -5.24 5.35
CA SER A 23 -19.89 -5.57 3.96
C SER A 23 -19.57 -7.06 3.94
N SER A 24 -20.55 -7.87 3.58
CA SER A 24 -20.29 -9.21 3.10
C SER A 24 -19.44 -9.05 1.86
N CYS A 25 -18.24 -9.61 1.92
CA CYS A 25 -17.37 -9.89 0.79
C CYS A 25 -18.19 -10.23 -0.47
N ASP A 26 -17.71 -9.71 -1.62
CA ASP A 26 -18.26 -9.84 -2.99
C ASP A 26 -18.86 -8.54 -3.59
N HIS A 27 -18.07 -7.46 -3.55
CA HIS A 27 -18.29 -6.27 -4.38
C HIS A 27 -17.35 -6.20 -5.61
N GLU A 28 -16.69 -7.31 -5.97
CA GLU A 28 -15.78 -7.35 -7.13
C GLU A 28 -16.48 -6.92 -8.43
N ASP A 29 -17.76 -7.30 -8.60
CA ASP A 29 -18.58 -6.97 -9.78
C ASP A 29 -19.02 -5.49 -9.85
N ILE A 30 -18.81 -4.71 -8.78
CA ILE A 30 -19.21 -3.30 -8.71
C ILE A 30 -18.04 -2.37 -9.03
N SER A 31 -16.79 -2.86 -8.91
CA SER A 31 -15.58 -2.07 -9.12
C SER A 31 -15.52 -1.47 -10.53
N VAL A 32 -14.95 -0.27 -10.64
CA VAL A 32 -14.68 0.38 -11.94
C VAL A 32 -13.34 -0.10 -12.52
N MET A 33 -12.45 -0.63 -11.68
CA MET A 33 -11.16 -1.18 -12.12
C MET A 33 -11.37 -2.54 -12.78
N ARG A 34 -11.34 -2.53 -14.12
CA ARG A 34 -11.38 -3.75 -14.95
C ARG A 34 -10.05 -4.49 -15.00
N PHE A 35 -8.95 -3.79 -14.72
CA PHE A 35 -7.61 -4.34 -14.67
C PHE A 35 -7.07 -4.15 -13.25
N LYS A 36 -6.64 -5.25 -12.62
CA LYS A 36 -6.25 -5.27 -11.20
C LYS A 36 -4.77 -5.52 -10.98
N THR A 37 -4.08 -6.22 -11.89
CA THR A 37 -2.69 -6.65 -11.70
C THR A 37 -2.04 -7.11 -13.00
N PHE A 38 -0.73 -6.95 -13.10
CA PHE A 38 0.12 -7.50 -14.15
C PHE A 38 0.61 -8.93 -13.85
N GLY A 39 0.35 -9.47 -12.66
CA GLY A 39 0.80 -10.80 -12.26
C GLY A 39 2.30 -10.85 -11.95
N LEU A 40 2.87 -9.74 -11.47
CA LEU A 40 4.28 -9.59 -11.13
C LEU A 40 4.61 -10.05 -9.70
N TYR A 41 3.59 -10.31 -8.89
CA TYR A 41 3.69 -10.98 -7.59
C TYR A 41 2.59 -12.04 -7.44
N VAL A 42 2.80 -12.96 -6.49
CA VAL A 42 1.76 -13.86 -5.97
C VAL A 42 1.23 -13.31 -4.66
N ARG A 43 -0.10 -13.32 -4.49
CA ARG A 43 -0.78 -12.89 -3.26
C ARG A 43 -1.53 -14.04 -2.63
N SER A 44 -1.34 -14.22 -1.33
CA SER A 44 -2.11 -15.17 -0.51
C SER A 44 -2.68 -14.48 0.73
N SER A 45 -3.86 -14.91 1.18
CA SER A 45 -4.46 -14.38 2.41
C SER A 45 -3.75 -14.95 3.63
N LEU A 46 -3.54 -14.11 4.65
CA LEU A 46 -3.03 -14.55 5.94
C LEU A 46 -4.16 -14.59 6.98
N PRO A 47 -4.04 -15.41 8.04
CA PRO A 47 -5.01 -15.42 9.13
C PRO A 47 -5.04 -14.05 9.81
N SER A 48 -6.21 -13.43 9.85
CA SER A 48 -6.45 -12.20 10.62
C SER A 48 -7.14 -12.55 11.95
N ASN A 49 -6.75 -11.88 13.04
CA ASN A 49 -7.53 -11.94 14.27
C ASN A 49 -8.87 -11.21 14.07
N ASP A 50 -9.95 -11.71 14.68
CA ASP A 50 -11.32 -11.15 14.55
C ASP A 50 -11.45 -9.67 15.01
N HIS A 51 -10.45 -9.12 15.67
CA HIS A 51 -10.39 -7.73 16.13
C HIS A 51 -9.67 -6.78 15.16
N ASP A 52 -9.08 -7.29 14.08
CA ASP A 52 -8.42 -6.49 13.07
C ASP A 52 -9.43 -6.02 12.01
N ASP A 53 -9.51 -4.71 11.79
CA ASP A 53 -10.35 -4.12 10.74
C ASP A 53 -9.66 -4.10 9.35
N GLY A 54 -8.49 -4.75 9.21
CA GLY A 54 -7.78 -4.96 7.96
C GLY A 54 -7.64 -6.42 7.58
N THR A 55 -7.40 -6.68 6.30
CA THR A 55 -7.06 -7.99 5.76
C THR A 55 -5.55 -8.08 5.57
N TRP A 56 -4.92 -9.04 6.24
CA TRP A 56 -3.52 -9.37 6.01
C TRP A 56 -3.37 -10.27 4.79
N CYS A 57 -2.35 -9.97 3.99
CA CYS A 57 -1.97 -10.82 2.88
C CYS A 57 -0.45 -10.84 2.71
N LYS A 58 0.04 -12.00 2.30
CA LYS A 58 1.42 -12.21 1.92
C LYS A 58 1.58 -11.92 0.43
N ILE A 59 2.60 -11.14 0.09
CA ILE A 59 3.03 -10.80 -1.27
C ILE A 59 4.38 -11.44 -1.51
N GLU A 60 4.48 -12.17 -2.61
CA GLU A 60 5.69 -12.89 -3.00
C GLU A 60 6.12 -12.48 -4.40
N PHE A 61 7.32 -11.91 -4.52
CA PHE A 61 7.92 -11.58 -5.81
C PHE A 61 8.82 -12.71 -6.30
N PRO A 62 8.91 -12.94 -7.61
CA PRO A 62 9.84 -13.92 -8.16
C PRO A 62 11.29 -13.57 -7.81
N SER A 63 12.14 -14.59 -7.71
CA SER A 63 13.59 -14.37 -7.58
C SER A 63 14.13 -13.74 -8.86
N PHE A 64 14.89 -12.67 -8.72
CA PHE A 64 15.62 -12.01 -9.82
C PHE A 64 17.07 -12.49 -9.95
N GLU A 65 17.54 -13.31 -9.01
CA GLU A 65 18.88 -13.90 -9.02
C GLU A 65 18.85 -15.30 -9.64
N ASP A 66 19.90 -15.63 -10.41
CA ASP A 66 20.06 -16.89 -11.13
C ASP A 66 20.03 -18.15 -10.22
N ASN A 67 20.27 -17.97 -8.92
CA ASN A 67 20.33 -19.06 -7.93
C ASN A 67 18.99 -19.39 -7.25
N GLN A 68 17.84 -18.97 -7.82
CA GLN A 68 16.45 -19.41 -7.54
C GLN A 68 15.96 -19.48 -6.08
N SER A 69 16.75 -19.09 -5.09
CA SER A 69 16.52 -19.47 -3.68
C SER A 69 15.90 -18.37 -2.82
N ASN A 70 15.89 -17.12 -3.28
CA ASN A 70 15.39 -16.00 -2.48
C ASN A 70 14.16 -15.36 -3.13
N ILE A 71 13.00 -15.98 -2.92
CA ILE A 71 11.70 -15.33 -3.12
C ILE A 71 11.57 -14.24 -2.06
N LEU A 72 11.32 -13.00 -2.48
CA LEU A 72 11.02 -11.93 -1.53
C LEU A 72 9.58 -12.11 -1.07
N SER A 73 9.38 -12.26 0.24
CA SER A 73 8.06 -12.35 0.86
C SER A 73 7.85 -11.18 1.84
N LEU A 74 6.70 -10.52 1.70
CA LEU A 74 6.24 -9.40 2.51
C LEU A 74 4.80 -9.63 2.97
N ASP A 75 4.56 -9.55 4.27
CA ASP A 75 3.19 -9.55 4.78
C ASP A 75 2.75 -8.09 4.91
N ILE A 76 1.69 -7.74 4.19
CA ILE A 76 1.08 -6.43 4.17
C ILE A 76 -0.35 -6.49 4.69
N ARG A 77 -0.89 -5.34 5.05
CA ARG A 77 -2.26 -5.18 5.51
C ARG A 77 -2.98 -4.23 4.57
N LEU A 78 -4.17 -4.59 4.14
CA LEU A 78 -5.08 -3.72 3.41
C LEU A 78 -6.28 -3.41 4.31
N CYS A 79 -6.63 -2.13 4.50
CA CYS A 79 -7.76 -1.77 5.34
C CYS A 79 -9.08 -2.26 4.73
N SER A 80 -10.04 -2.60 5.60
CA SER A 80 -11.39 -2.97 5.18
C SER A 80 -12.07 -1.81 4.43
N THR A 81 -12.90 -2.19 3.47
CA THR A 81 -13.78 -1.35 2.64
C THR A 81 -14.93 -0.70 3.42
N LYS A 82 -14.85 -0.57 4.75
CA LYS A 82 -15.85 0.18 5.52
C LYS A 82 -15.73 1.66 5.18
N ILE A 83 -16.57 2.09 4.25
CA ILE A 83 -16.68 3.48 3.81
C ILE A 83 -17.51 4.24 4.86
N ASP A 84 -16.89 5.18 5.56
CA ASP A 84 -17.61 6.14 6.42
C ASP A 84 -18.01 7.40 5.63
N TYR A 85 -18.91 8.22 6.18
CA TYR A 85 -19.29 9.51 5.61
C TYR A 85 -18.08 10.42 5.38
N ALA A 86 -17.13 10.44 6.32
CA ALA A 86 -15.87 11.19 6.18
C ALA A 86 -15.05 10.72 4.94
N ASP A 87 -15.18 9.44 4.57
CA ASP A 87 -14.51 8.87 3.39
C ASP A 87 -15.19 9.24 2.07
N LEU A 88 -16.44 9.74 2.11
CA LEU A 88 -17.15 10.23 0.94
C LEU A 88 -16.87 11.72 0.64
N ILE A 89 -16.40 12.48 1.63
CA ILE A 89 -16.16 13.93 1.52
C ILE A 89 -14.68 14.32 1.61
N GLY A 90 -13.79 13.38 1.97
CA GLY A 90 -12.36 13.58 2.20
C GLY A 90 -11.45 13.25 1.01
N PHE A 91 -10.18 12.94 1.32
CA PHE A 91 -9.18 12.50 0.32
C PHE A 91 -9.69 11.33 -0.53
N ASN A 92 -9.18 11.21 -1.75
CA ASN A 92 -9.47 10.07 -2.62
C ASN A 92 -9.07 8.78 -1.85
N ASN A 93 -10.03 7.88 -1.65
CA ASN A 93 -9.85 6.62 -0.93
C ASN A 93 -9.64 5.44 -1.89
N THR A 94 -9.32 5.72 -3.16
CA THR A 94 -9.22 4.66 -4.18
C THR A 94 -7.95 3.80 -3.96
N GLY A 95 -6.90 4.37 -3.37
CA GLY A 95 -5.71 3.65 -2.88
C GLY A 95 -5.85 2.95 -1.53
N ASN A 96 -7.05 2.97 -0.92
CA ASN A 96 -7.29 2.38 0.39
C ASN A 96 -7.76 0.91 0.34
N THR A 97 -7.99 0.37 -0.86
CA THR A 97 -8.66 -0.92 -1.01
C THR A 97 -7.85 -1.96 -1.77
N CYS A 98 -6.78 -1.56 -2.46
CA CYS A 98 -5.93 -2.45 -3.24
C CYS A 98 -4.55 -1.82 -3.54
N ILE A 99 -3.59 -2.69 -3.86
CA ILE A 99 -2.35 -2.30 -4.54
C ILE A 99 -2.71 -1.90 -5.97
N TRP A 100 -2.24 -0.74 -6.42
CA TRP A 100 -2.44 -0.32 -7.80
C TRP A 100 -1.52 -1.07 -8.76
N PRO A 101 -1.93 -1.34 -10.02
CA PRO A 101 -1.06 -2.00 -10.98
C PRO A 101 0.25 -1.23 -11.25
N SER A 102 0.23 0.09 -11.12
CA SER A 102 1.40 0.97 -11.18
C SER A 102 2.34 0.77 -9.98
N GLU A 103 1.79 0.66 -8.78
CA GLU A 103 2.54 0.37 -7.55
C GLU A 103 3.17 -1.03 -7.62
N GLU A 104 2.43 -2.02 -8.13
CA GLU A 104 2.94 -3.36 -8.44
C GLU A 104 4.15 -3.29 -9.39
N VAL A 105 4.02 -2.57 -10.51
CA VAL A 105 5.09 -2.43 -11.51
C VAL A 105 6.30 -1.70 -10.93
N LEU A 106 6.09 -0.66 -10.13
CA LEU A 106 7.16 0.06 -9.46
C LEU A 106 7.91 -0.84 -8.48
N ALA A 107 7.19 -1.60 -7.64
CA ALA A 107 7.80 -2.53 -6.70
C ALA A 107 8.63 -3.60 -7.43
N PHE A 108 8.06 -4.18 -8.49
CA PHE A 108 8.79 -5.14 -9.33
C PHE A 108 10.06 -4.53 -9.96
N TYR A 109 9.98 -3.31 -10.49
CA TYR A 109 11.11 -2.63 -11.09
C TYR A 109 12.20 -2.32 -10.06
N CYS A 110 11.81 -1.80 -8.89
CA CYS A 110 12.73 -1.53 -7.79
C CYS A 110 13.45 -2.79 -7.32
N LEU A 111 12.78 -3.95 -7.29
CA LEU A 111 13.42 -5.21 -6.93
C LEU A 111 14.36 -5.74 -8.02
N LYS A 112 13.98 -5.55 -9.28
CA LYS A 112 14.80 -5.96 -10.42
C LYS A 112 16.11 -5.17 -10.49
N GLU A 113 16.06 -3.87 -10.18
CA GLU A 113 17.21 -2.95 -10.23
C GLU A 113 17.69 -2.58 -8.81
N LYS A 114 17.48 -3.46 -7.82
CA LYS A 114 17.65 -3.14 -6.39
C LYS A 114 19.05 -2.61 -6.07
N GLU A 115 20.09 -3.08 -6.76
CA GLU A 115 21.49 -2.72 -6.52
C GLU A 115 21.76 -1.22 -6.64
N ILE A 116 20.99 -0.48 -7.47
CA ILE A 116 21.18 0.98 -7.62
C ILE A 116 20.80 1.76 -6.35
N PHE A 117 19.98 1.15 -5.48
CA PHE A 117 19.49 1.73 -4.24
C PHE A 117 20.34 1.33 -3.02
N GLU A 118 21.35 0.47 -3.18
CA GLU A 118 22.17 0.00 -2.07
C GLU A 118 22.91 1.16 -1.38
N ASN A 119 22.79 1.23 -0.05
CA ASN A 119 23.30 2.32 0.80
C ASN A 119 22.75 3.72 0.45
N LYS A 120 21.59 3.81 -0.21
CA LYS A 120 20.93 5.08 -0.57
C LYS A 120 19.81 5.45 0.38
N SER A 121 19.59 6.76 0.54
CA SER A 121 18.40 7.31 1.21
C SER A 121 17.26 7.38 0.21
N VAL A 122 16.17 6.64 0.45
CA VAL A 122 15.02 6.54 -0.46
C VAL A 122 13.78 7.13 0.19
N CYS A 123 13.02 7.92 -0.55
CA CYS A 123 11.68 8.34 -0.17
C CYS A 123 10.65 7.75 -1.13
N GLU A 124 9.69 7.00 -0.60
CA GLU A 124 8.48 6.68 -1.35
C GLU A 124 7.44 7.74 -1.02
N LEU A 125 7.08 8.49 -2.05
CA LEU A 125 6.04 9.48 -1.95
C LEU A 125 4.70 8.74 -2.18
N GLY A 126 3.72 9.01 -1.30
CA GLY A 126 2.33 8.51 -1.32
C GLY A 126 2.11 7.17 -2.01
N GLY A 127 2.77 6.17 -1.44
CA GLY A 127 2.59 4.76 -1.77
C GLY A 127 1.33 4.16 -1.16
N GLY A 128 0.32 4.98 -0.83
CA GLY A 128 -0.94 4.52 -0.26
C GLY A 128 -0.75 3.76 1.05
N MET A 129 -1.56 2.73 1.25
CA MET A 129 -1.60 1.97 2.50
C MET A 129 -0.39 1.09 2.76
N THR A 130 0.38 0.79 1.71
CA THR A 130 1.41 -0.23 1.72
C THR A 130 2.80 0.34 1.55
N CYS A 131 2.98 1.34 0.69
CA CYS A 131 4.32 1.74 0.21
C CYS A 131 5.08 0.50 -0.28
N LEU A 132 4.43 -0.28 -1.15
CA LEU A 132 4.88 -1.63 -1.49
C LEU A 132 6.29 -1.60 -2.09
N ALA A 133 6.62 -0.61 -2.92
CA ALA A 133 7.92 -0.52 -3.57
C ALA A 133 9.06 -0.25 -2.57
N GLY A 134 8.88 0.73 -1.69
CA GLY A 134 9.82 1.08 -0.65
C GLY A 134 10.01 -0.06 0.35
N LEU A 135 8.91 -0.65 0.85
CA LEU A 135 8.99 -1.80 1.75
C LEU A 135 9.68 -3.00 1.11
N SER A 136 9.47 -3.22 -0.20
CA SER A 136 10.15 -4.26 -0.95
C SER A 136 11.66 -4.05 -0.99
N LEU A 137 12.12 -2.82 -1.28
CA LEU A 137 13.53 -2.48 -1.23
C LEU A 137 14.13 -2.64 0.19
N ALA A 138 13.48 -2.09 1.21
CA ALA A 138 13.92 -2.14 2.61
C ALA A 138 14.05 -3.58 3.17
N ARG A 139 13.38 -4.53 2.51
CA ARG A 139 13.42 -5.94 2.84
C ARG A 139 14.45 -6.74 2.03
N SER A 140 14.88 -6.21 0.89
CA SER A 140 15.70 -6.92 -0.10
C SER A 140 17.17 -6.53 -0.08
N ILE A 141 17.48 -5.29 0.31
CA ILE A 141 18.84 -4.75 0.35
C ILE A 141 19.05 -3.79 1.54
N SER A 142 20.31 -3.50 1.86
CA SER A 142 20.67 -2.54 2.90
C SER A 142 20.56 -1.11 2.36
N LEU A 143 19.41 -0.47 2.56
CA LEU A 143 19.25 0.97 2.34
C LEU A 143 19.88 1.75 3.49
N LYS A 144 20.27 3.01 3.23
CA LYS A 144 20.64 3.93 4.32
C LYS A 144 19.43 4.29 5.18
N GLU A 145 18.32 4.61 4.54
CA GLU A 145 17.01 4.85 5.16
C GLU A 145 15.89 4.74 4.12
N LEU A 146 14.70 4.39 4.59
CA LEU A 146 13.46 4.55 3.84
C LEU A 146 12.55 5.54 4.56
N VAL A 147 12.05 6.54 3.83
CA VAL A 147 10.95 7.40 4.29
C VAL A 147 9.74 7.14 3.42
N ALA A 148 8.79 6.38 3.96
CA ALA A 148 7.55 5.99 3.30
C ALA A 148 6.44 6.97 3.71
N THR A 149 5.83 7.63 2.73
CA THR A 149 4.91 8.73 2.98
C THR A 149 3.59 8.55 2.25
N ASP A 150 2.57 9.27 2.69
CA ASP A 150 1.27 9.41 2.05
C ASP A 150 0.53 10.64 2.59
N GLY A 151 -0.37 11.22 1.81
CA GLY A 151 -1.19 12.35 2.25
C GLY A 151 -2.33 11.95 3.20
N ASN A 152 -2.72 10.67 3.19
CA ASN A 152 -3.81 10.13 3.99
C ASN A 152 -3.30 9.57 5.33
N GLU A 153 -3.81 10.11 6.43
CA GLU A 153 -3.46 9.65 7.78
C GLU A 153 -3.84 8.18 8.03
N LYS A 154 -4.92 7.68 7.40
CA LYS A 154 -5.32 6.26 7.50
C LYS A 154 -4.31 5.35 6.83
N SER A 155 -3.77 5.76 5.67
CA SER A 155 -2.71 5.03 4.97
C SER A 155 -1.47 4.93 5.83
N ILE A 156 -1.04 6.04 6.44
CA ILE A 156 0.11 6.05 7.35
C ILE A 156 -0.15 5.25 8.63
N ALA A 157 -1.36 5.28 9.18
CA ALA A 157 -1.72 4.45 10.32
C ALA A 157 -1.65 2.95 9.97
N ASN A 158 -2.09 2.56 8.78
CA ASN A 158 -1.98 1.19 8.28
C ASN A 158 -0.52 0.78 8.05
N LEU A 159 0.27 1.63 7.40
CA LEU A 159 1.71 1.40 7.22
C LEU A 159 2.42 1.19 8.57
N ASN A 160 2.07 1.99 9.58
CA ASN A 160 2.57 1.79 10.94
C ASN A 160 2.15 0.43 11.53
N ALA A 161 0.97 -0.08 11.21
CA ALA A 161 0.56 -1.42 11.62
C ALA A 161 1.40 -2.51 10.91
N ILE A 162 1.67 -2.36 9.61
CA ILE A 162 2.57 -3.22 8.84
C ILE A 162 3.97 -3.27 9.47
N LEU A 163 4.56 -2.09 9.75
CA LEU A 163 5.91 -1.99 10.33
C LEU A 163 6.00 -2.60 11.75
N ARG A 164 4.90 -2.56 12.53
CA ARG A 164 4.84 -3.09 13.90
C ARG A 164 4.51 -4.58 13.97
N ALA A 165 3.96 -5.17 12.91
CA ALA A 165 3.60 -6.58 12.87
C ALA A 165 4.86 -7.46 12.83
N LYS A 166 5.50 -7.60 14.00
CA LYS A 166 6.69 -8.41 14.27
C LYS A 166 6.47 -9.93 14.18
N ASN A 167 5.39 -10.40 13.58
CA ASN A 167 5.15 -11.82 13.33
C ASN A 167 5.68 -12.29 11.96
N ASN A 168 6.28 -11.40 11.18
CA ASN A 168 7.01 -11.79 9.99
C ASN A 168 8.38 -12.30 10.44
N GLU A 169 8.79 -13.49 10.00
CA GLU A 169 10.06 -14.16 10.32
C GLU A 169 11.33 -13.35 9.93
N HIS A 170 11.18 -12.09 9.55
CA HIS A 170 12.19 -11.32 8.87
C HIS A 170 12.20 -9.87 9.33
N ASN A 171 13.34 -9.45 9.87
CA ASN A 171 13.59 -8.07 10.25
C ASN A 171 13.77 -7.18 9.01
N TRP A 172 13.39 -5.90 9.13
CA TRP A 172 13.75 -4.88 8.16
C TRP A 172 15.27 -4.69 8.10
N LEU A 173 15.83 -4.55 6.90
CA LEU A 173 17.29 -4.41 6.71
C LEU A 173 17.77 -2.96 6.90
N CYS A 174 16.84 -2.01 7.02
CA CYS A 174 17.14 -0.60 7.21
C CYS A 174 16.16 0.07 8.19
N SER A 175 16.46 1.30 8.57
CA SER A 175 15.53 2.17 9.29
C SER A 175 14.41 2.64 8.36
N ILE A 176 13.16 2.49 8.80
CA ILE A 176 11.97 2.92 8.06
C ILE A 176 11.22 3.97 8.88
N GLU A 177 11.07 5.16 8.33
CA GLU A 177 10.19 6.21 8.82
C GLU A 177 8.89 6.19 8.02
N SER A 178 7.73 6.20 8.70
CA SER A 178 6.45 6.43 8.05
C SER A 178 5.90 7.80 8.42
N ARG A 179 5.42 8.57 7.43
CA ARG A 179 5.06 9.98 7.66
C ARG A 179 3.93 10.49 6.78
N VAL A 180 3.01 11.25 7.39
CA VAL A 180 2.00 11.99 6.65
C VAL A 180 2.65 13.16 5.92
N LEU A 181 2.48 13.20 4.60
CA LEU A 181 3.05 14.23 3.73
C LEU A 181 2.01 14.71 2.71
N ILE A 182 1.53 15.94 2.91
CA ILE A 182 0.56 16.58 2.01
C ILE A 182 1.31 17.51 1.06
N TRP A 183 1.32 17.19 -0.23
CA TRP A 183 2.12 17.92 -1.23
C TRP A 183 1.76 19.38 -1.41
N THR A 184 0.49 19.72 -1.28
CA THR A 184 -0.02 21.08 -1.51
C THR A 184 0.31 22.02 -0.36
N ARG A 185 0.72 21.48 0.79
CA ARG A 185 1.19 22.28 1.91
C ARG A 185 2.61 22.74 1.60
N GLN A 186 2.87 24.04 1.70
CA GLN A 186 4.22 24.57 1.55
C GLN A 186 5.14 23.91 2.59
N LEU A 187 5.95 22.96 2.15
CA LEU A 187 6.90 22.24 2.97
C LEU A 187 8.19 23.05 3.01
N ASN A 188 8.23 24.07 3.87
CA ASN A 188 9.51 24.53 4.42
C ASN A 188 9.94 23.56 5.52
N ASP A 189 10.04 22.27 5.19
CA ASP A 189 10.49 21.24 6.11
C ASP A 189 11.98 20.97 5.87
N PRO A 190 12.88 21.49 6.73
CA PRO A 190 14.30 21.27 6.60
C PRO A 190 14.67 19.78 6.70
N LEU A 191 13.80 18.94 7.29
CA LEU A 191 14.04 17.50 7.48
C LEU A 191 13.87 16.68 6.21
N LEU A 192 13.28 17.25 5.14
CA LEU A 192 13.10 16.57 3.85
C LEU A 192 13.99 17.16 2.75
N LYS A 193 14.48 18.39 2.93
CA LYS A 193 15.29 19.08 1.93
C LYS A 193 16.64 18.38 1.76
N GLU A 194 16.99 18.04 0.52
CA GLU A 194 18.29 17.44 0.15
C GLU A 194 18.63 16.14 0.92
N ARG A 195 17.61 15.44 1.44
CA ARG A 195 17.80 14.22 2.26
C ARG A 195 17.94 12.93 1.45
N PHE A 196 17.32 12.86 0.27
CA PHE A 196 17.12 11.60 -0.46
C PHE A 196 17.93 11.54 -1.75
N ASP A 197 18.55 10.39 -1.99
CA ASP A 197 19.17 10.06 -3.28
C ASP A 197 18.11 9.69 -4.32
N PHE A 198 17.04 9.00 -3.89
CA PHE A 198 15.94 8.57 -4.74
C PHE A 198 14.59 8.98 -4.16
N ILE A 199 13.72 9.47 -5.04
CA ILE A 199 12.30 9.67 -4.78
C ILE A 199 11.56 8.78 -5.76
N ILE A 200 10.80 7.82 -5.24
CA ILE A 200 10.00 6.89 -6.04
C ILE A 200 8.52 7.13 -5.75
N SER A 201 7.67 6.87 -6.76
CA SER A 201 6.23 6.76 -6.56
C SER A 201 5.49 6.28 -7.82
N ALA A 202 4.25 5.85 -7.62
CA ALA A 202 3.35 5.29 -8.60
C ALA A 202 1.94 5.89 -8.50
N ASP A 203 1.41 6.36 -9.63
CA ASP A 203 -0.01 6.71 -9.87
C ASP A 203 -0.65 7.66 -8.85
N TRP A 204 -0.26 8.92 -9.00
CA TRP A 204 -0.53 10.08 -8.17
C TRP A 204 -1.82 10.83 -8.47
#